data_AF-A0A2E9YUS3-F1
#
_entry.id   AF-A0A2E9YUS3-F1
#
_cell.length_a   1.000
_cell.length_b   1.000
_cell.length_c   1.000
_cell.angle_alpha   90.00
_cell.angle_beta   90.00
_cell.angle_gamma   90.00
#
_symmetry.space_group_name_H-M   'P 1'
#
loop_
_entity.id
_entity.type
_entity.pdbx_description
1 polymer ?
#
loop_
_entity_poly.entity_id
_entity_poly.type
_entity_poly.pdbx_seq_one_letter_code
_entity_poly.pdbx_strand_id
1 'polypeptide(L)' 'MTEPYTCTPENPWKPEYGTPVRHTNVEEVGDQIDGWPGGDIQKYRCKDCGATWKAELPQ' A
#
# COMPACT_ATOMS: atom_id res chain seq x y z
N MET A 1 -12.23 -17.13 8.41
CA MET A 1 -11.69 -15.88 7.85
C MET A 1 -10.21 -15.90 8.10
N THR A 2 -9.38 -16.08 7.07
CA THR A 2 -7.93 -16.06 7.23
C THR A 2 -7.52 -14.60 7.37
N GLU A 3 -6.95 -14.21 8.51
CA GLU A 3 -6.48 -12.84 8.71
C GLU A 3 -5.41 -12.51 7.65
N PRO A 4 -5.43 -11.30 7.05
CA PRO A 4 -4.43 -10.90 6.08
C PRO A 4 -3.05 -10.85 6.76
N TYR A 5 -2.01 -11.31 6.04
CA TYR A 5 -0.64 -11.23 6.51
C TYR A 5 -0.30 -9.78 6.86
N THR A 6 0.27 -9.52 8.03
CA THR A 6 0.67 -8.15 8.41
C THR A 6 2.16 -7.98 8.17
N CYS A 7 2.51 -7.03 7.30
CA CYS A 7 3.89 -6.64 7.07
C CYS A 7 4.41 -5.87 8.29
N THR A 8 5.55 -6.29 8.84
CA THR A 8 6.24 -5.62 9.95
C THR A 8 7.73 -5.44 9.63
N PRO A 9 8.46 -4.56 10.34
CA PRO A 9 9.92 -4.44 10.18
C PRO A 9 10.68 -5.74 10.45
N GLU A 10 10.18 -6.55 11.40
CA GLU A 10 10.80 -7.82 11.80
C GLU A 10 10.50 -8.95 10.79
N ASN A 11 9.35 -8.87 10.12
CA ASN A 11 8.94 -9.84 9.12
C ASN A 11 8.36 -9.12 7.88
N PRO A 12 9.23 -8.54 7.03
CA PRO A 12 8.79 -7.77 5.88
C PRO A 12 8.09 -8.69 4.86
N TRP A 13 6.99 -8.22 4.30
CA TRP A 13 6.30 -8.93 3.24
C TRP A 13 7.18 -9.10 2.01
N LYS A 14 6.99 -10.23 1.30
CA LYS A 14 7.63 -10.53 0.01
C LYS A 14 6.56 -10.94 -0.99
N PRO A 15 6.76 -10.70 -2.30
CA PRO A 15 5.82 -11.08 -3.35
C PRO A 15 5.41 -12.56 -3.32
N GLU A 16 6.32 -13.44 -2.88
CA GLU A 16 6.10 -14.89 -2.72
C GLU A 16 5.06 -15.25 -1.65
N TYR A 17 4.79 -14.38 -0.66
CA TYR A 17 3.80 -14.64 0.40
C TYR A 17 2.35 -14.43 -0.06
N GLY A 18 2.16 -13.84 -1.26
CA GLY A 18 0.84 -13.57 -1.81
C GLY A 18 0.10 -12.43 -1.12
N THR A 19 -1.15 -12.23 -1.53
CA THR A 19 -2.08 -11.19 -1.05
C THR A 19 -3.39 -11.85 -0.58
N PRO A 20 -4.16 -11.27 0.36
CA PRO A 20 -4.05 -9.90 0.90
C PRO A 20 -2.99 -9.73 2.00
N VAL A 21 -2.32 -8.58 1.97
CA VAL A 21 -1.36 -8.13 2.99
C VAL A 21 -1.79 -6.78 3.57
N ARG A 22 -1.61 -6.63 4.88
CA ARG A 22 -1.80 -5.37 5.59
C ARG A 22 -0.44 -4.69 5.80
N HIS A 23 -0.23 -3.57 5.13
CA HIS A 23 0.91 -2.70 5.38
C HIS A 23 0.50 -1.59 6.34
N THR A 24 1.04 -1.60 7.56
CA THR A 24 0.69 -0.61 8.60
C THR A 24 1.65 0.57 8.64
N ASN A 25 2.91 0.37 8.22
CA ASN A 25 3.92 1.42 8.14
C ASN A 25 4.11 1.87 6.69
N VAL A 26 3.32 2.86 6.26
CA VAL A 26 3.26 3.33 4.87
C VAL A 26 3.53 4.82 4.80
N GLU A 27 4.17 5.26 3.72
CA GLU A 27 4.32 6.66 3.34
C GLU A 27 3.70 6.92 1.98
N GLU A 28 3.18 8.12 1.82
CA GLU A 28 2.78 8.67 0.53
C GLU A 28 4.04 9.02 -0.25
N VAL A 29 4.15 8.48 -1.47
CA VAL A 29 5.30 8.71 -2.34
C VAL A 29 4.86 9.19 -3.71
N GLY A 30 5.42 10.31 -4.15
CA GLY A 30 5.07 10.92 -5.42
C GLY A 30 3.85 11.84 -5.34
N ASP A 31 3.54 12.48 -6.46
CA ASP A 31 2.46 13.45 -6.56
C ASP A 31 1.09 12.76 -6.57
N GLN A 32 0.12 13.38 -5.90
CA GLN A 32 -1.30 13.06 -6.06
C GLN A 32 -1.69 13.36 -7.51
N ILE A 33 -2.24 12.36 -8.20
CA ILE A 33 -2.71 12.54 -9.56
C ILE A 33 -4.20 12.89 -9.46
N ASP A 34 -4.52 14.15 -9.74
CA ASP A 34 -5.90 14.61 -9.91
C ASP A 34 -6.47 13.99 -11.19
N GLY A 35 -7.23 12.93 -11.02
CA GLY A 35 -7.80 12.16 -12.11
C GLY A 35 -9.27 12.49 -12.29
N TRP A 36 -9.63 13.51 -13.07
CA TRP A 36 -11.02 13.61 -13.54
C TRP A 36 -11.32 12.48 -14.57
N PRO A 37 -12.45 11.74 -14.48
CA PRO A 37 -13.56 11.85 -13.52
C PRO A 37 -13.46 10.89 -12.30
N GLY A 38 -12.32 10.21 -12.09
CA GLY A 38 -12.13 9.10 -11.15
C GLY A 38 -11.62 9.47 -9.74
N GLY A 39 -11.42 10.74 -9.42
CA GLY A 39 -10.92 11.19 -8.13
C GLY A 39 -9.40 11.18 -8.01
N ASP A 40 -8.91 11.53 -6.82
CA ASP A 40 -7.48 11.66 -6.54
C ASP A 40 -6.82 10.29 -6.33
N ILE A 41 -5.78 10.00 -7.10
CA ILE A 41 -4.98 8.78 -6.93
C ILE A 41 -3.71 9.13 -6.15
N GLN A 42 -3.53 8.51 -4.98
CA GLN A 42 -2.31 8.61 -4.18
C GLN A 42 -1.48 7.34 -4.30
N LYS A 43 -0.18 7.50 -4.48
CA LYS A 43 0.78 6.38 -4.46
C LYS A 43 1.36 6.24 -3.06
N TYR A 44 1.43 5.00 -2.58
CA TYR A 44 1.95 4.62 -1.27
C TYR A 44 3.16 3.70 -1.41
N ARG A 45 4.03 3.73 -0.40
CA ARG A 45 5.16 2.83 -0.22
C ARG A 45 5.18 2.32 1.22
N CYS A 46 5.28 1.01 1.42
CA CYS A 46 5.56 0.44 2.73
C CYS A 46 7.04 0.66 3.09
N LYS A 47 7.31 1.22 4.27
CA LYS A 47 8.67 1.47 4.76
C LYS A 47 9.40 0.20 5.19
N ASP A 48 8.66 -0.86 5.51
CA ASP A 48 9.23 -2.11 6.03
C ASP A 48 9.68 -3.05 4.90
N CYS A 49 8.84 -3.27 3.88
CA CYS A 49 9.14 -4.17 2.77
C CYS A 49 9.47 -3.44 1.45
N GLY A 50 9.24 -2.13 1.37
CA GLY A 50 9.45 -1.35 0.15
C GLY A 50 8.38 -1.51 -0.93
N ALA A 51 7.33 -2.32 -0.70
CA ALA A 51 6.24 -2.50 -1.66
C ALA A 51 5.54 -1.17 -1.96
N THR A 52 5.15 -0.94 -3.21
CA THR A 52 4.44 0.28 -3.62
C THR A 52 3.13 -0.05 -4.32
N TRP A 53 2.06 0.69 -4.01
CA TRP A 53 0.75 0.57 -4.66
C TRP A 53 0.11 1.94 -4.84
N LYS A 54 -0.93 2.00 -5.66
CA LYS A 54 -1.79 3.18 -5.82
C LYS A 54 -3.11 2.89 -5.14
N ALA A 55 -3.66 3.87 -4.44
CA ALA A 55 -5.01 3.81 -3.90
C ALA A 55 -5.75 5.11 -4.24
N GLU A 56 -7.02 4.98 -4.57
CA GLU A 56 -7.93 6.10 -4.73
C GLU A 56 -8.23 6.67 -3.34
N LEU A 57 -8.12 7.99 -3.19
CA LEU A 57 -8.48 8.66 -1.94
C LEU A 57 -10.00 8.70 -1.78
N PRO A 58 -10.52 8.49 -0.56
CA PRO A 58 -11.93 8.68 -0.28
C PRO A 58 -12.34 10.12 -0.67
N GLN A 59 -13.44 10.24 -1.41
CA GLN A 59 -14.06 11.52 -1.77
C GLN A 59 -15.03 11.98 -0.67
#